data_AF-A0A8E0R0S0-F1
#
_entry.id   AF-A0A8E0R0S0-F1
#
_cell.length_a   1.000
_cell.length_b   1.000
_cell.length_c   1.000
_cell.angle_alpha   90.00
_cell.angle_beta   90.00
_cell.angle_gamma   90.00
#
_symmetry.space_group_name_H-M   'P 1'
#
loop_
_entity.id
_entity.type
_entity.pdbx_description
1 polymer ?
#
loop_
_entity_poly.entity_id
_entity_poly.type
_entity_poly.pdbx_seq_one_letter_code
_entity_poly.pdbx_strand_id
1 'polypeptide(L)'
;MANSTSPTDSSNIRQALERARNCEPDAVDGRTTDILETAITNLWQRIQNAPDSYVLNGDEFALFNYFRVRFRHNRIAQLAVERFWNNYRGNSASSDGSKT
;
A
#
# COMPACT_ATOMS: atom_id res chain seq x y z
N MET A 1 4.59 22.21 11.58
CA MET A 1 5.37 21.25 10.78
C MET A 1 4.38 20.57 9.84
N ALA A 2 4.38 20.94 8.56
CA ALA A 2 3.42 20.43 7.58
C ALA A 2 3.91 19.08 7.04
N ASN A 3 3.32 17.98 7.49
CA ASN A 3 3.56 16.66 6.91
C ASN A 3 2.60 16.46 5.72
N SER A 4 2.71 17.34 4.72
CA SER A 4 2.10 17.14 3.42
C SER A 4 2.83 15.99 2.75
N THR A 5 2.25 14.81 2.90
CA THR A 5 2.65 13.62 2.15
C THR A 5 2.37 13.92 0.69
N SER A 6 3.44 14.18 -0.04
CA SER A 6 3.38 14.74 -1.38
C SER A 6 2.64 13.79 -2.32
N PRO A 7 1.71 14.28 -3.16
CA PRO A 7 1.10 13.47 -4.23
C PRO A 7 2.14 12.89 -5.20
N THR A 8 3.36 13.45 -5.20
CA THR A 8 4.52 12.97 -5.95
C THR A 8 4.92 11.54 -5.61
N ASP A 9 4.83 11.10 -4.35
CA ASP A 9 5.21 9.74 -3.97
C ASP A 9 4.26 8.71 -4.59
N SER A 10 2.95 8.99 -4.59
CA SER A 10 1.93 8.09 -5.16
C SER A 10 2.08 7.92 -6.68
N SER A 11 2.34 9.02 -7.40
CA SER A 11 2.54 8.98 -8.85
C SER A 11 3.79 8.20 -9.24
N ASN A 12 4.90 8.37 -8.49
CA ASN A 12 6.13 7.62 -8.72
C ASN A 12 5.98 6.14 -8.38
N ILE A 13 5.28 5.81 -7.29
CA ILE A 13 4.98 4.42 -6.90
C ILE A 13 4.16 3.71 -7.98
N ARG A 14 3.11 4.36 -8.48
CA ARG A 14 2.27 3.79 -9.54
C ARG A 14 3.08 3.55 -10.81
N GLN A 15 3.82 4.56 -11.27
CA GLN A 15 4.65 4.43 -12.46
C GLN A 15 5.75 3.34 -12.30
N ALA A 16 6.33 3.22 -11.10
CA ALA A 16 7.32 2.20 -10.80
C ALA A 16 6.69 0.80 -10.73
N LEU A 17 5.51 0.66 -10.15
CA LEU A 17 4.74 -0.60 -10.15
C LEU A 17 4.31 -1.00 -11.56
N GLU A 18 3.90 -0.04 -12.38
CA GLU A 18 3.55 -0.27 -13.79
C GLU A 18 4.76 -0.77 -14.56
N ARG A 19 5.93 -0.12 -14.42
CA ARG A 19 7.19 -0.60 -15.01
C ARG A 19 7.60 -1.97 -14.48
N ALA A 20 7.49 -2.21 -13.18
CA ALA A 20 7.83 -3.50 -12.57
C ALA A 20 6.89 -4.64 -12.97
N ARG A 21 5.63 -4.32 -13.33
CA ARG A 21 4.68 -5.30 -13.89
C ARG A 21 4.84 -5.50 -15.39
N ASN A 22 5.24 -4.46 -16.12
CA ASN A 22 5.42 -4.51 -17.57
C ASN A 22 6.77 -5.14 -17.96
N CYS A 23 7.77 -5.02 -17.08
CA CYS A 23 9.07 -5.64 -17.23
C CYS A 23 9.13 -6.98 -16.49
N GLU A 24 9.91 -7.94 -16.99
CA GLU A 24 10.20 -9.15 -16.24
C GLU A 24 10.95 -8.78 -14.94
N PRO A 25 10.72 -9.50 -13.83
CA PRO A 25 11.31 -9.15 -12.53
C PRO A 25 12.85 -9.12 -12.53
N ASP A 26 13.49 -9.79 -13.49
CA ASP A 26 14.94 -9.80 -13.70
C ASP A 26 15.45 -8.56 -14.49
N ALA A 27 14.56 -7.89 -15.22
CA ALA A 27 14.85 -6.72 -16.06
C ALA A 27 14.37 -5.39 -15.45
N VAL A 28 13.84 -5.42 -14.23
CA VAL A 28 13.46 -4.21 -13.50
C VAL A 28 14.69 -3.33 -13.27
N ASP A 29 14.64 -2.12 -13.84
CA ASP A 29 15.71 -1.12 -13.70
C ASP A 29 15.94 -0.77 -12.22
N GLY A 30 17.22 -0.70 -11.81
CA GLY A 30 17.60 -0.46 -10.42
C GLY A 30 16.99 0.81 -9.81
N ARG A 31 16.70 1.85 -10.61
CA ARG A 31 15.98 3.03 -10.13
C ARG A 31 14.53 2.73 -9.76
N THR A 32 13.88 1.84 -10.51
CA THR A 32 12.50 1.41 -10.23
C THR A 32 12.46 0.66 -8.89
N THR A 33 13.43 -0.23 -8.66
CA THR A 33 13.57 -0.94 -7.38
C THR A 33 13.80 0.02 -6.23
N ASP A 34 14.72 0.97 -6.37
CA ASP A 34 15.04 1.97 -5.33
C ASP A 34 13.82 2.82 -4.93
N ILE A 35 13.01 3.24 -5.92
CA ILE A 35 11.75 3.96 -5.68
C ILE A 35 10.77 3.09 -4.91
N LEU A 36 10.59 1.83 -5.31
CA LEU A 36 9.67 0.88 -4.66
C LEU A 36 10.12 0.57 -3.22
N GLU A 37 11.42 0.39 -2.98
CA GLU A 37 12.00 0.14 -1.65
C GLU A 37 11.91 1.37 -0.74
N THR A 38 12.18 2.57 -1.26
CA THR A 38 12.03 3.82 -0.51
C THR A 38 10.57 4.07 -0.12
N ALA A 39 9.66 3.81 -1.05
CA ALA A 39 8.23 3.97 -0.83
C ALA A 39 7.68 2.98 0.21
N ILE A 40 8.03 1.69 0.10
CA ILE A 40 7.56 0.68 1.07
C ILE A 40 8.16 0.94 2.45
N THR A 41 9.40 1.45 2.53
CA THR A 41 10.03 1.82 3.81
C THR A 41 9.30 2.99 4.47
N ASN A 42 8.98 4.03 3.70
CA ASN A 42 8.18 5.17 4.19
C ASN A 42 6.77 4.74 4.64
N LEU A 43 6.11 3.89 3.84
CA LEU A 43 4.81 3.33 4.17
C LEU A 43 4.88 2.52 5.47
N TRP A 44 5.89 1.67 5.59
CA TRP A 44 6.09 0.84 6.77
C TRP A 44 6.38 1.66 8.04
N GLN A 45 7.15 2.74 7.93
CA GLN A 45 7.34 3.68 9.04
C GLN A 45 6.01 4.29 9.50
N ARG A 46 5.13 4.68 8.58
CA ARG A 46 3.81 5.25 8.89
C ARG A 46 2.89 4.24 9.58
N ILE A 47 2.85 3.00 9.06
CA ILE A 47 2.08 1.91 9.68
C ILE A 47 2.62 1.62 11.08
N GLN A 48 3.93 1.59 11.30
CA GLN A 48 4.50 1.38 12.63
C GLN A 48 4.22 2.55 13.60
N ASN A 49 4.15 3.78 13.09
CA ASN A 49 3.87 4.95 13.90
C ASN A 49 2.39 5.03 14.31
N ALA A 50 1.49 4.52 13.46
CA ALA A 50 0.05 4.49 13.72
C ALA A 50 -0.56 3.12 13.36
N PRO A 51 -0.15 2.03 14.06
CA PRO A 51 -0.56 0.67 13.70
C PRO A 51 -2.06 0.45 13.89
N ASP A 52 -2.66 1.25 14.78
CA ASP A 52 -4.07 1.17 15.11
C ASP A 52 -4.95 2.22 14.39
N SER A 53 -4.37 3.13 13.61
CA SER A 53 -5.16 4.19 12.95
C SER A 53 -4.93 4.25 11.45
N TYR A 54 -3.79 3.74 10.97
CA TYR A 54 -3.46 3.77 9.55
C TYR A 54 -4.29 2.75 8.74
N VAL A 55 -4.89 3.23 7.65
CA VAL A 55 -5.60 2.41 6.66
C VAL A 55 -4.92 2.61 5.32
N LEU A 56 -4.52 1.51 4.68
CA LEU A 56 -3.89 1.52 3.35
C LEU A 56 -4.89 1.97 2.29
N ASN A 57 -4.48 2.75 1.31
CA ASN A 57 -5.26 2.97 0.09
C ASN A 57 -4.96 1.90 -0.96
N GLY A 58 -5.76 1.82 -2.03
CA GLY A 58 -5.58 0.81 -3.09
C GLY A 58 -4.19 0.80 -3.72
N ASP A 59 -3.60 1.98 -3.97
CA ASP A 59 -2.24 2.12 -4.51
C ASP A 59 -1.17 1.65 -3.52
N GLU A 60 -1.30 2.00 -2.25
CA GLU A 60 -0.40 1.58 -1.17
C GLU A 60 -0.52 0.08 -0.91
N PHE A 61 -1.74 -0.46 -0.97
CA PHE A 61 -1.98 -1.88 -0.86
C PHE A 61 -1.34 -2.63 -2.01
N ALA A 62 -1.37 -2.10 -3.24
CA ALA A 62 -0.68 -2.71 -4.38
C ALA A 62 0.84 -2.79 -4.16
N LEU A 63 1.45 -1.73 -3.64
CA LEU A 63 2.87 -1.72 -3.26
C LEU A 63 3.14 -2.71 -2.13
N PHE A 64 2.33 -2.70 -1.08
CA PHE A 64 2.45 -3.60 0.04
C PHE A 64 2.28 -5.07 -0.37
N ASN A 65 1.40 -5.33 -1.34
CA ASN A 65 1.15 -6.65 -1.91
C ASN A 65 2.34 -7.12 -2.77
N TYR A 66 3.03 -6.21 -3.46
CA TYR A 66 4.27 -6.54 -4.15
C TYR A 66 5.34 -7.06 -3.18
N PHE A 67 5.48 -6.44 -2.00
CA PHE A 67 6.43 -6.87 -0.97
C PHE A 67 5.86 -7.88 0.04
N ARG A 68 4.65 -8.41 -0.17
CA ARG A 68 3.94 -9.22 0.83
C ARG A 68 4.74 -10.42 1.29
N VAL A 69 5.49 -11.07 0.39
CA VAL A 69 6.32 -12.25 0.68
C VAL A 69 7.33 -11.96 1.80
N ARG A 70 7.93 -10.78 1.81
CA ARG A 70 8.89 -10.33 2.83
C ARG A 70 8.21 -10.04 4.17
N PHE A 71 6.98 -9.52 4.12
CA PHE A 71 6.22 -9.11 5.31
C PHE A 71 5.28 -10.19 5.88
N ARG A 72 5.20 -11.40 5.30
CA ARG A 72 4.28 -12.46 5.78
C ARG A 72 4.50 -12.87 7.23
N HIS A 73 5.72 -12.70 7.76
CA HIS A 73 6.06 -13.02 9.14
C HIS A 73 5.79 -11.88 10.12
N ASN A 74 5.33 -10.71 9.65
CA ASN A 74 5.12 -9.55 10.49
C ASN A 74 3.65 -9.39 10.89
N ARG A 75 3.37 -9.33 12.20
CA ARG A 75 2.01 -9.20 12.73
C ARG A 75 1.37 -7.85 12.39
N ILE A 76 2.16 -6.77 12.34
CA ILE A 76 1.68 -5.43 11.97
C ILE A 76 1.19 -5.43 10.51
N ALA A 77 1.87 -6.18 9.63
CA ALA A 77 1.47 -6.33 8.24
C ALA A 77 0.10 -7.01 8.11
N GLN A 78 -0.15 -8.05 8.90
CA GLN A 78 -1.43 -8.75 8.92
C GLN A 78 -2.56 -7.82 9.39
N LEU A 79 -2.34 -7.11 10.50
CA LEU A 79 -3.32 -6.14 11.03
C LEU A 79 -3.64 -5.05 10.01
N ALA A 80 -2.64 -4.49 9.32
CA ALA A 80 -2.84 -3.48 8.30
C ALA A 80 -3.71 -3.99 7.13
N VAL A 81 -3.50 -5.23 6.69
CA VAL A 81 -4.31 -5.88 5.65
C VAL A 81 -5.74 -6.14 6.13
N GLU A 82 -5.90 -6.66 7.34
CA GLU A 82 -7.22 -6.89 7.95
C GLU A 82 -8.02 -5.58 8.05
N ARG A 83 -7.36 -4.48 8.45
CA ARG A 83 -7.94 -3.14 8.54
C ARG A 83 -8.37 -2.59 7.19
N PHE A 84 -7.51 -2.74 6.18
CA PHE A 84 -7.86 -2.39 4.80
C PHE A 84 -9.14 -3.08 4.37
N TRP A 85 -9.22 -4.41 4.54
CA TRP A 85 -10.42 -5.17 4.20
C TRP A 85 -11.64 -4.77 5.04
N ASN A 86 -11.47 -4.53 6.33
CA ASN A 86 -12.55 -4.10 7.22
C ASN A 86 -13.11 -2.74 6.79
N ASN A 87 -12.24 -1.78 6.45
CA ASN A 87 -12.65 -0.48 5.94
C ASN A 87 -13.30 -0.57 4.55
N TYR A 88 -12.73 -1.38 3.65
CA TYR A 88 -13.24 -1.60 2.30
C TYR A 88 -14.65 -2.23 2.31
N ARG A 89 -14.87 -3.22 3.18
CA ARG A 89 -16.18 -3.85 3.38
C ARG A 89 -17.19 -2.92 4.07
N GLY A 90 -16.75 -2.13 5.04
CA GLY A 90 -17.60 -1.17 5.75
C GLY A 90 -18.15 -0.05 4.85
N ASN A 91 -17.39 0.36 3.83
CA ASN A 91 -17.85 1.35 2.84
C ASN A 91 -18.82 0.73 1.81
N SER A 92 -18.67 -0.57 1.52
CA SER A 92 -19.51 -1.28 0.54
C SER A 92 -20.87 -1.73 1.12
N ALA A 93 -21.02 -1.77 2.44
CA ALA A 93 -22.21 -2.29 3.11
C ALA A 93 -23.36 -1.27 3.25
N SER A 94 -23.16 0.00 2.95
CA SER A 94 -24.20 1.04 3.11
C SER A 94 -25.10 1.26 1.87
N SER A 95 -25.10 0.35 0.89
CA SER A 95 -25.88 0.54 -0.35
C SER A 95 -26.87 -0.58 -0.70
N ASP A 96 -26.99 -1.65 0.09
CA ASP A 96 -27.83 -2.80 -0.30
C ASP A 96 -28.71 -3.33 0.84
N GLY A 97 -29.70 -2.52 1.25
CA GLY A 97 -30.60 -2.93 2.33
C GLY A 97 -31.79 -2.02 2.56
N SER A 98 -32.42 -1.50 1.51
CA SER A 98 -33.75 -0.87 1.63
C SER A 98 -34.56 -1.21 0.39
N LYS A 99 -35.03 -2.46 0.35
CA LYS A 99 -36.13 -2.88 -0.51
C LYS A 99 -37.41 -2.77 0.30
N THR A 100 -38.10 -1.65 0.13
CA THR A 100 -39.52 -1.44 0.49
C THR A 100 -40.41 -2.23 -0.46
#